data_AF-A0A285I923-F1
#
_entry.id   AF-A0A285I923-F1
#
_cell.length_a   1.000
_cell.length_b   1.000
_cell.length_c   1.000
_cell.angle_alpha   90.00
_cell.angle_beta   90.00
_cell.angle_gamma   90.00
#
_symmetry.space_group_name_H-M   'P 1'
#
loop_
_entity.id
_entity.type
_entity.pdbx_description
1 polymer ?
#
loop_
_entity_poly.entity_id
_entity_poly.type
_entity_poly.pdbx_seq_one_letter_code
_entity_poly.pdbx_strand_id
1 'polypeptide(L)'
;MNYKIILILLAMFLFVNCTIALSMDDSHIKYLMDKGIYSKYKFDKHYIPTDYELSVINYILRNTYENNIHKMRGENENVVYIQKNKENNGYSEAVYNKNGDLVTNSYNQGSFNYFFYETEPIKHFGYDMLPWLVYGNTSDDPTTFEERLYYYIWDLNIGIQTYIFEGDRDSVDKINFKDLPTGEKRIYQFFAYIIFNKEYNINLNENNKEKLKKESKYYFKYFEQIQQLLIK
;
A
#
# COMPACT_ATOMS: atom_id res chain seq x y z
N MET A 1 4.04 -16.44 49.16
CA MET A 1 4.41 -16.02 47.78
C MET A 1 4.66 -14.52 47.82
N ASN A 2 5.87 -14.07 47.47
CA ASN A 2 6.33 -12.72 47.80
C ASN A 2 5.75 -11.71 46.80
N TYR A 3 4.92 -10.76 47.25
CA TYR A 3 4.21 -9.79 46.39
C TYR A 3 5.13 -9.00 45.45
N LYS A 4 6.41 -8.81 45.82
CA LYS A 4 7.44 -8.21 44.96
C LYS A 4 7.73 -9.02 43.68
N ILE A 5 7.70 -10.35 43.75
CA ILE A 5 7.96 -11.22 42.60
C ILE A 5 6.79 -11.17 41.61
N ILE A 6 5.55 -11.09 42.11
CA ILE A 6 4.35 -10.97 41.28
C ILE A 6 4.34 -9.62 40.55
N LEU A 7 4.72 -8.52 41.22
CA LEU A 7 4.83 -7.19 40.60
C LEU A 7 5.94 -7.11 39.53
N ILE A 8 7.08 -7.76 39.75
CA ILE A 8 8.16 -7.84 38.76
C ILE A 8 7.73 -8.68 37.55
N LEU A 9 7.02 -9.80 37.76
CA LEU A 9 6.50 -10.62 36.68
C LEU A 9 5.39 -9.90 35.89
N LEU A 10 4.50 -9.16 36.55
CA LEU A 10 3.49 -8.32 35.89
C LEU A 10 4.10 -7.15 35.12
N ALA A 11 5.13 -6.50 35.67
CA ALA A 11 5.88 -5.47 34.96
C ALA A 11 6.62 -6.05 33.75
N MET A 12 7.26 -7.23 33.88
CA MET A 12 7.88 -7.92 32.74
C MET A 12 6.84 -8.36 31.69
N PHE A 13 5.64 -8.82 32.10
CA PHE A 13 4.58 -9.18 31.17
C PHE A 13 3.99 -7.96 30.45
N LEU A 14 3.88 -6.81 31.13
CA LEU A 14 3.52 -5.53 30.53
C LEU A 14 4.61 -5.00 29.59
N PHE A 15 5.89 -5.21 29.90
CA PHE A 15 7.01 -4.83 29.02
C PHE A 15 7.13 -5.76 27.80
N VAL A 16 6.84 -7.06 27.93
CA VAL A 16 6.84 -8.02 26.81
C VAL A 16 5.63 -7.79 25.90
N ASN A 17 4.46 -7.41 26.44
CA ASN A 17 3.30 -7.06 25.60
C ASN A 17 3.39 -5.65 24.99
N CYS A 18 4.19 -4.74 25.56
CA CYS A 18 4.45 -3.42 24.99
C CYS A 18 5.53 -3.46 23.87
N THR A 19 6.29 -4.56 23.76
CA THR A 19 7.34 -4.72 22.73
C THR A 19 6.91 -5.54 21.52
N ILE A 20 5.70 -6.10 21.49
CA ILE A 20 5.16 -6.74 20.28
C ILE A 20 4.48 -5.71 19.36
N ALA A 21 4.17 -4.51 19.88
CA ALA A 21 3.62 -3.37 19.13
C ALA A 21 4.68 -2.34 18.67
N LEU A 22 5.98 -2.66 18.78
CA LEU A 22 7.13 -1.91 18.24
C LEU A 22 8.10 -2.97 17.70
N SER A 23 8.54 -3.04 16.45
CA SER A 23 8.73 -2.02 15.44
C SER A 23 8.69 -2.71 14.09
N MET A 24 7.69 -2.43 13.26
CA MET A 24 7.93 -2.64 11.84
C MET A 24 9.07 -1.71 11.43
N ASP A 25 10.16 -2.30 10.96
CA ASP A 25 11.33 -1.60 10.47
C ASP A 25 11.60 -2.01 9.01
N ASP A 26 12.61 -1.40 8.39
CA ASP A 26 13.01 -1.72 7.02
C ASP A 26 13.30 -3.22 6.82
N SER A 27 13.79 -3.90 7.85
CA SER A 27 14.12 -5.33 7.80
C SER A 27 12.87 -6.19 7.71
N HIS A 28 11.80 -5.82 8.40
CA HIS A 28 10.51 -6.50 8.34
C HIS A 28 9.84 -6.31 6.97
N ILE A 29 9.85 -5.10 6.42
CA ILE A 29 9.37 -4.83 5.06
C ILE A 29 10.12 -5.70 4.05
N LYS A 30 11.46 -5.71 4.15
CA LYS A 30 12.30 -6.54 3.30
C LYS A 30 11.94 -8.02 3.44
N TYR A 31 11.68 -8.51 4.65
CA TYR A 31 11.27 -9.90 4.87
C TYR A 31 9.95 -10.24 4.17
N LEU A 32 8.91 -9.41 4.35
CA LEU A 32 7.61 -9.60 3.70
C LEU A 32 7.74 -9.62 2.17
N MET A 33 8.55 -8.72 1.62
CA MET A 33 8.81 -8.62 0.18
C MET A 33 9.67 -9.77 -0.37
N ASP A 34 10.65 -10.27 0.40
CA ASP A 34 11.63 -11.24 -0.10
C ASP A 34 11.23 -12.71 0.12
N LYS A 35 10.56 -13.01 1.22
CA LYS A 35 10.34 -14.36 1.75
C LYS A 35 8.88 -14.64 2.12
N GLY A 36 8.07 -13.60 2.31
CA GLY A 36 6.66 -13.71 2.65
C GLY A 36 5.77 -14.02 1.44
N ILE A 37 4.49 -13.62 1.53
CA ILE A 37 3.48 -13.87 0.50
C ILE A 37 3.84 -13.26 -0.87
N TYR A 38 4.70 -12.23 -0.88
CA TYR A 38 5.18 -11.59 -2.11
C TYR A 38 6.28 -12.38 -2.82
N SER A 39 6.82 -13.44 -2.21
CA SER A 39 7.80 -14.31 -2.86
C SER A 39 7.26 -15.03 -4.10
N LYS A 40 5.93 -15.09 -4.26
CA LYS A 40 5.27 -15.59 -5.48
C LYS A 40 5.49 -14.68 -6.69
N TYR A 41 5.73 -13.38 -6.46
CA TYR A 41 6.00 -12.42 -7.53
C TYR A 41 7.50 -12.41 -7.86
N LYS A 42 7.82 -12.78 -9.10
CA LYS A 42 9.21 -12.92 -9.58
C LYS A 42 9.79 -11.61 -10.12
N PHE A 43 9.68 -10.53 -9.34
CA PHE A 43 10.28 -9.25 -9.72
C PHE A 43 11.81 -9.28 -9.52
N ASP A 44 12.54 -8.57 -10.37
CA ASP A 44 14.00 -8.50 -10.29
C ASP A 44 14.43 -7.56 -9.15
N LYS A 45 15.06 -8.15 -8.13
CA LYS A 45 15.55 -7.47 -6.92
C LYS A 45 16.85 -6.70 -7.14
N HIS A 46 17.47 -6.86 -8.31
CA HIS A 46 18.65 -6.12 -8.74
C HIS A 46 18.31 -5.04 -9.77
N TYR A 47 17.07 -5.01 -10.24
CA TYR A 47 16.60 -3.97 -11.13
C TYR A 47 16.71 -2.60 -10.45
N ILE A 48 17.22 -1.62 -11.19
CA ILE A 48 17.31 -0.23 -10.76
C ILE A 48 16.31 0.54 -11.62
N PRO A 49 15.14 0.92 -11.07
CA PRO A 49 14.19 1.73 -11.81
C PRO A 49 14.84 3.05 -12.24
N THR A 50 14.48 3.51 -13.44
CA THR A 50 14.91 4.79 -13.98
C THR A 50 14.32 5.94 -13.17
N ASP A 51 14.92 7.14 -13.29
CA ASP A 51 14.38 8.35 -12.65
C ASP A 51 12.92 8.60 -13.03
N TYR A 52 12.54 8.31 -14.27
CA TYR A 52 11.16 8.36 -14.74
C TYR A 52 10.27 7.37 -13.98
N GLU A 53 10.66 6.10 -13.85
CA GLU A 53 9.83 5.10 -13.17
C GLU A 53 9.68 5.39 -11.68
N LEU A 54 10.76 5.79 -11.00
CA LEU A 54 10.71 6.20 -9.59
C LEU A 54 9.71 7.34 -9.40
N SER A 55 9.81 8.34 -10.26
CA SER A 55 8.96 9.53 -10.31
C SER A 55 7.48 9.16 -10.46
N VAL A 56 7.18 8.31 -11.44
CA VAL A 56 5.81 7.88 -11.74
C VAL A 56 5.24 6.99 -10.63
N ILE A 57 6.02 6.05 -10.10
CA ILE A 57 5.61 5.20 -8.97
C ILE A 57 5.24 6.07 -7.77
N ASN A 58 6.09 7.04 -7.44
CA ASN A 58 5.85 7.92 -6.32
C ASN A 58 4.57 8.75 -6.52
N TYR A 59 4.37 9.33 -7.71
CA TYR A 59 3.15 10.07 -8.05
C TYR A 59 1.90 9.19 -7.93
N ILE A 60 1.93 7.98 -8.50
CA ILE A 60 0.79 7.06 -8.47
C ILE A 60 0.40 6.71 -7.03
N LEU A 61 1.38 6.38 -6.19
CA LEU A 61 1.13 6.01 -4.80
C LEU A 61 0.64 7.20 -3.96
N ARG A 62 1.09 8.43 -4.24
CA ARG A 62 0.50 9.65 -3.63
C ARG A 62 -0.95 9.91 -4.00
N ASN A 63 -1.43 9.28 -5.06
CA ASN A 63 -2.80 9.40 -5.53
C ASN A 63 -3.58 8.09 -5.34
N THR A 64 -3.06 7.18 -4.53
CA THR A 64 -3.70 5.93 -4.09
C THR A 64 -4.23 6.17 -2.67
N TYR A 65 -5.41 6.77 -2.54
CA TYR A 65 -5.97 7.22 -1.26
C TYR A 65 -6.86 6.18 -0.54
N GLU A 66 -6.82 4.93 -1.00
CA GLU A 66 -7.31 3.76 -0.24
C GLU A 66 -8.81 3.78 0.11
N ASN A 67 -9.65 4.00 -0.90
CA ASN A 67 -11.11 4.03 -0.72
C ASN A 67 -11.76 2.67 -0.94
N ASN A 68 -11.22 1.86 -1.85
CA ASN A 68 -11.79 0.58 -2.20
C ASN A 68 -11.48 -0.48 -1.14
N ILE A 69 -10.37 -0.36 -0.40
CA ILE A 69 -10.05 -1.28 0.71
C ILE A 69 -11.10 -1.29 1.83
N HIS A 70 -11.94 -0.25 1.95
CA HIS A 70 -13.04 -0.18 2.92
C HIS A 70 -14.41 -0.53 2.35
N LYS A 71 -14.46 -1.04 1.11
CA LYS A 71 -15.69 -1.36 0.37
C LYS A 71 -15.82 -2.84 0.10
N MET A 72 -15.24 -3.67 0.97
CA MET A 72 -15.21 -5.11 0.77
C MET A 72 -16.59 -5.73 0.99
N ARG A 73 -16.84 -6.85 0.30
CA ARG A 73 -18.02 -7.73 0.48
C ARG A 73 -19.37 -7.04 0.25
N GLY A 74 -19.40 -6.08 -0.68
CA GLY A 74 -20.64 -5.43 -1.13
C GLY A 74 -20.99 -4.16 -0.37
N GLU A 75 -20.17 -3.73 0.59
CA GLU A 75 -20.33 -2.48 1.34
C GLU A 75 -19.81 -1.27 0.54
N ASN A 76 -20.28 -1.11 -0.69
CA ASN A 76 -19.73 -0.17 -1.68
C ASN A 76 -19.96 1.32 -1.35
N GLU A 77 -20.80 1.60 -0.36
CA GLU A 77 -21.21 2.95 0.04
C GLU A 77 -20.43 3.48 1.25
N ASN A 78 -19.41 2.76 1.71
CA ASN A 78 -18.55 3.23 2.79
C ASN A 78 -17.71 4.45 2.35
N VAL A 79 -17.48 5.37 3.27
CA VAL A 79 -16.70 6.60 3.05
C VAL A 79 -15.62 6.70 4.12
N VAL A 80 -14.37 6.79 3.67
CA VAL A 80 -13.19 6.96 4.52
C VAL A 80 -12.88 8.44 4.75
N TYR A 81 -12.50 8.79 5.98
CA TYR A 81 -12.03 10.10 6.37
C TYR A 81 -10.70 9.96 7.10
N ILE A 82 -9.68 10.64 6.60
CA ILE A 82 -8.35 10.64 7.21
C ILE A 82 -8.07 12.03 7.77
N GLN A 83 -7.67 12.07 9.04
CA GLN A 83 -7.22 13.30 9.68
C GLN A 83 -5.86 13.70 9.10
N LYS A 84 -5.72 14.95 8.65
CA LYS A 84 -4.45 15.46 8.07
C LYS A 84 -3.36 15.76 9.09
N ASN A 85 -3.73 15.92 10.36
CA ASN A 85 -2.79 16.19 11.43
C ASN A 85 -2.29 14.88 12.02
N LYS A 86 -0.97 14.71 12.08
CA LYS A 86 -0.35 13.56 12.71
C LYS A 86 -0.51 13.64 14.23
N GLU A 87 -1.09 12.61 14.83
CA GLU A 87 -1.14 12.41 16.26
C GLU A 87 -0.01 11.47 16.71
N ASN A 88 0.10 11.21 18.02
CA ASN A 88 1.26 10.54 18.65
C ASN A 88 1.81 9.31 17.90
N ASN A 89 0.94 8.56 17.21
CA ASN A 89 1.30 7.31 16.52
C ASN A 89 0.90 7.25 15.03
N GLY A 90 0.47 8.35 14.39
CA GLY A 90 0.03 8.29 13.00
C GLY A 90 -1.12 9.25 12.67
N TYR A 91 -1.82 8.97 11.58
CA TYR A 91 -2.98 9.69 11.09
C TYR A 91 -4.23 8.87 11.41
N SER A 92 -5.19 9.48 12.09
CA SER A 92 -6.43 8.80 12.46
C SER A 92 -7.33 8.65 11.24
N GLU A 93 -7.90 7.46 11.07
CA GLU A 93 -8.83 7.13 10.01
C GLU A 93 -10.17 6.68 10.60
N ALA A 94 -11.27 7.13 9.99
CA ALA A 94 -12.61 6.68 10.33
C ALA A 94 -13.39 6.38 9.06
N VAL A 95 -14.11 5.26 9.07
CA VAL A 95 -14.94 4.81 7.95
C VAL A 95 -16.39 4.85 8.40
N TYR A 96 -17.25 5.49 7.61
CA TYR A 96 -18.68 5.57 7.87
C TYR A 96 -19.45 4.89 6.76
N ASN A 97 -20.50 4.15 7.12
CA ASN A 97 -21.39 3.54 6.16
C ASN A 97 -22.38 4.59 5.60
N LYS A 98 -23.22 4.16 4.67
CA LYS A 98 -24.24 5.04 4.05
C LYS A 98 -25.24 5.69 4.99
N ASN A 99 -25.47 5.10 6.16
CA ASN A 99 -26.37 5.62 7.18
C ASN A 99 -25.67 6.64 8.09
N GLY A 100 -24.35 6.81 7.94
CA GLY A 100 -23.52 7.64 8.81
C GLY A 100 -23.07 6.94 10.09
N ASP A 101 -23.25 5.61 10.20
CA ASP A 101 -22.73 4.86 11.34
C ASP A 101 -21.25 4.52 11.13
N LEU A 102 -20.48 4.55 12.22
CA LEU A 102 -19.08 4.11 12.21
C LEU A 102 -19.00 2.62 11.87
N VAL A 103 -18.19 2.30 10.87
CA VAL A 103 -17.89 0.92 10.44
C VAL A 103 -16.91 0.30 11.42
N THR A 104 -17.28 -0.82 12.02
CA THR A 104 -16.50 -1.50 13.08
C THR A 104 -16.18 -2.96 12.78
N ASN A 105 -16.68 -3.50 11.67
CA ASN A 105 -16.29 -4.84 11.24
C ASN A 105 -14.84 -4.85 10.77
N SER A 106 -14.16 -5.95 11.09
CA SER A 106 -12.72 -6.13 10.90
C SER A 106 -12.22 -5.75 9.51
N TYR A 107 -12.95 -6.13 8.46
CA TYR A 107 -12.50 -5.98 7.08
C TYR A 107 -12.73 -4.59 6.44
N ASN A 108 -13.59 -3.73 6.99
CA ASN A 108 -13.85 -2.40 6.41
C ASN A 108 -13.64 -1.23 7.39
N GLN A 109 -13.42 -1.49 8.69
CA GLN A 109 -13.14 -0.41 9.65
C GLN A 109 -11.88 0.38 9.25
N GLY A 110 -11.70 1.56 9.84
CA GLY A 110 -10.50 2.36 9.63
C GLY A 110 -9.24 1.58 9.99
N SER A 111 -8.19 1.78 9.21
CA SER A 111 -6.88 1.17 9.38
C SER A 111 -5.91 2.09 10.12
N PHE A 112 -4.78 1.55 10.56
CA PHE A 112 -3.72 2.35 11.18
C PHE A 112 -2.82 2.96 10.11
N ASN A 113 -2.84 4.29 9.97
CA ASN A 113 -1.98 5.04 9.05
C ASN A 113 -0.77 5.64 9.77
N TYR A 114 0.39 4.98 9.80
CA TYR A 114 1.60 5.56 10.40
C TYR A 114 2.21 6.67 9.54
N PHE A 115 2.00 6.57 8.22
CA PHE A 115 2.50 7.50 7.22
C PHE A 115 1.34 8.01 6.37
N PHE A 116 1.45 9.23 5.87
CA PHE A 116 0.41 9.83 5.03
C PHE A 116 0.74 9.62 3.56
N TYR A 117 -0.19 9.07 2.78
CA TYR A 117 0.03 8.71 1.38
C TYR A 117 0.51 9.89 0.52
N GLU A 118 -0.02 11.11 0.74
CA GLU A 118 0.34 12.30 -0.07
C GLU A 118 1.80 12.74 0.11
N THR A 119 2.37 12.54 1.30
CA THR A 119 3.71 13.06 1.65
C THR A 119 4.76 11.96 1.78
N GLU A 120 4.36 10.75 2.16
CA GLU A 120 5.26 9.62 2.45
C GLU A 120 4.76 8.31 1.78
N PRO A 121 4.43 8.31 0.47
CA PRO A 121 3.72 7.21 -0.21
C PRO A 121 4.40 5.84 -0.12
N ILE A 122 5.74 5.80 -0.21
CA ILE A 122 6.50 4.55 -0.17
C ILE A 122 6.49 3.96 1.23
N LYS A 123 6.61 4.82 2.25
CA LYS A 123 6.51 4.37 3.64
C LYS A 123 5.09 3.96 3.96
N HIS A 124 4.10 4.72 3.52
CA HIS A 124 2.69 4.35 3.68
C HIS A 124 2.40 2.96 3.11
N PHE A 125 2.83 2.68 1.87
CA PHE A 125 2.70 1.32 1.35
C PHE A 125 3.46 0.29 2.20
N GLY A 126 4.71 0.57 2.57
CA GLY A 126 5.56 -0.40 3.26
C GLY A 126 5.16 -0.70 4.70
N TYR A 127 4.70 0.30 5.44
CA TYR A 127 4.44 0.25 6.87
C TYR A 127 2.95 0.11 7.20
N ASP A 128 2.06 0.52 6.29
CA ASP A 128 0.62 0.54 6.55
C ASP A 128 -0.06 -0.52 5.67
N MET A 129 0.12 -0.44 4.35
CA MET A 129 -0.58 -1.32 3.41
C MET A 129 -0.02 -2.72 3.27
N LEU A 130 1.30 -2.87 3.24
CA LEU A 130 1.94 -4.18 3.10
C LEU A 130 1.54 -5.11 4.27
N PRO A 131 1.56 -4.66 5.54
CA PRO A 131 1.01 -5.43 6.66
C PRO A 131 -0.48 -5.71 6.53
N TRP A 132 -1.29 -4.69 6.19
CA TRP A 132 -2.73 -4.88 6.03
C TRP A 132 -3.02 -5.94 4.96
N LEU A 133 -2.32 -5.93 3.82
CA LEU A 133 -2.42 -6.96 2.79
C LEU A 133 -2.11 -8.34 3.36
N VAL A 134 -1.05 -8.49 4.17
CA VAL A 134 -0.63 -9.79 4.72
C VAL A 134 -1.54 -10.26 5.86
N TYR A 135 -1.92 -9.38 6.78
CA TYR A 135 -2.49 -9.74 8.09
C TYR A 135 -3.96 -9.33 8.27
N GLY A 136 -4.48 -8.43 7.45
CA GLY A 136 -5.80 -7.81 7.66
C GLY A 136 -5.74 -6.69 8.71
N ASN A 137 -6.90 -6.13 9.05
CA ASN A 137 -6.98 -5.01 9.99
C ASN A 137 -6.95 -5.44 11.46
N THR A 138 -7.47 -6.64 11.74
CA THR A 138 -7.51 -7.24 13.08
C THR A 138 -7.24 -8.74 13.01
N SER A 139 -6.96 -9.37 14.15
CA SER A 139 -6.66 -10.81 14.23
C SER A 139 -7.83 -11.72 13.83
N ASP A 140 -9.06 -11.20 13.82
CA ASP A 140 -10.28 -11.89 13.40
C ASP A 140 -10.77 -11.47 12.01
N ASP A 141 -9.97 -10.68 11.27
CA ASP A 141 -10.31 -10.28 9.90
C ASP A 141 -10.46 -11.53 9.01
N PRO A 142 -11.68 -11.79 8.48
CA PRO A 142 -11.96 -13.00 7.73
C PRO A 142 -11.50 -12.92 6.26
N THR A 143 -10.84 -11.84 5.84
CA THR A 143 -10.41 -11.65 4.46
C THR A 143 -9.09 -12.35 4.18
N THR A 144 -8.89 -12.78 2.94
CA THR A 144 -7.61 -13.34 2.48
C THR A 144 -6.71 -12.25 1.91
N PHE A 145 -5.42 -12.56 1.76
CA PHE A 145 -4.50 -11.69 1.04
C PHE A 145 -4.98 -11.39 -0.39
N GLU A 146 -5.46 -12.40 -1.11
CA GLU A 146 -5.99 -12.23 -2.48
C GLU A 146 -7.22 -11.32 -2.51
N GLU A 147 -8.12 -11.44 -1.53
CA GLU A 147 -9.30 -10.58 -1.43
C GLU A 147 -8.88 -9.13 -1.19
N ARG A 148 -7.98 -8.88 -0.24
CA ARG A 148 -7.45 -7.54 0.06
C ARG A 148 -6.66 -6.93 -1.10
N LEU A 149 -5.83 -7.73 -1.75
CA LEU A 149 -5.06 -7.31 -2.92
C LEU A 149 -5.98 -6.90 -4.07
N TYR A 150 -7.10 -7.58 -4.28
CA TYR A 150 -8.08 -7.20 -5.29
C TYR A 150 -8.59 -5.77 -5.09
N TYR A 151 -8.96 -5.39 -3.86
CA TYR A 151 -9.41 -4.02 -3.57
C TYR A 151 -8.28 -3.00 -3.66
N TYR A 152 -7.09 -3.34 -3.16
CA TYR A 152 -5.93 -2.45 -3.29
C TYR A 152 -5.55 -2.18 -4.76
N ILE A 153 -5.70 -3.16 -5.65
CA ILE A 153 -5.49 -2.97 -7.10
C ILE A 153 -6.46 -1.93 -7.68
N TRP A 154 -7.69 -1.84 -7.16
CA TRP A 154 -8.64 -0.81 -7.56
C TRP A 154 -8.27 0.57 -7.03
N ASP A 155 -7.68 0.67 -5.84
CA ASP A 155 -7.10 1.93 -5.37
C ASP A 155 -5.87 2.32 -6.20
N LEU A 156 -5.00 1.37 -6.53
CA LEU A 156 -3.86 1.61 -7.40
C LEU A 156 -4.29 2.07 -8.81
N ASN A 157 -5.40 1.54 -9.33
CA ASN A 157 -6.01 1.98 -10.59
C ASN A 157 -6.31 3.48 -10.60
N ILE A 158 -6.81 4.01 -9.47
CA ILE A 158 -7.09 5.43 -9.32
C ILE A 158 -5.79 6.22 -9.46
N GLY A 159 -4.74 5.85 -8.71
CA GLY A 159 -3.44 6.52 -8.80
C GLY A 159 -2.83 6.49 -10.21
N ILE A 160 -2.94 5.34 -10.90
CA ILE A 160 -2.51 5.17 -12.30
C ILE A 160 -3.29 6.11 -13.23
N GLN A 161 -4.62 6.18 -13.09
CA GLN A 161 -5.45 7.08 -13.89
C GLN A 161 -5.06 8.53 -13.63
N THR A 162 -4.96 8.96 -12.37
CA THR A 162 -4.56 10.33 -12.03
C THR A 162 -3.23 10.69 -12.69
N TYR A 163 -2.23 9.79 -12.66
CA TYR A 163 -0.97 10.03 -13.38
C TYR A 163 -1.15 10.20 -14.90
N ILE A 164 -1.97 9.36 -15.54
CA ILE A 164 -2.20 9.40 -16.98
C ILE A 164 -2.95 10.67 -17.39
N PHE A 165 -3.98 11.06 -16.63
CA PHE A 165 -4.87 12.17 -16.98
C PHE A 165 -4.34 13.53 -16.53
N GLU A 166 -3.71 13.60 -15.37
CA GLU A 166 -3.40 14.85 -14.65
C GLU A 166 -1.91 15.02 -14.34
N GLY A 167 -1.12 13.93 -14.34
CA GLY A 167 0.29 13.98 -13.98
C GLY A 167 1.12 14.88 -14.90
N ASP A 168 1.67 15.95 -14.33
CA ASP A 168 2.63 16.84 -14.99
C ASP A 168 4.06 16.30 -14.84
N ARG A 169 4.89 16.48 -15.88
CA ARG A 169 6.29 16.00 -15.91
C ARG A 169 7.18 16.81 -14.97
N ASP A 170 6.82 18.05 -14.68
CA ASP A 170 7.68 19.01 -14.00
C ASP A 170 7.56 18.96 -12.46
N SER A 171 6.57 18.24 -11.92
CA SER A 171 6.28 18.24 -10.49
C SER A 171 6.88 17.07 -9.71
N VAL A 172 7.89 16.38 -10.27
CA VAL A 172 8.34 15.12 -9.67
C VAL A 172 9.55 15.26 -8.76
N ASP A 173 9.41 14.68 -7.57
CA ASP A 173 10.47 14.61 -6.58
C ASP A 173 11.66 13.81 -7.11
N LYS A 174 12.85 14.38 -7.01
CA LYS A 174 14.10 13.67 -7.32
C LYS A 174 14.36 12.61 -6.26
N ILE A 175 14.12 11.36 -6.61
CA ILE A 175 14.35 10.20 -5.74
C ILE A 175 15.72 9.61 -6.04
N ASN A 176 16.64 9.65 -5.07
CA ASN A 176 17.92 8.95 -5.20
C ASN A 176 17.79 7.49 -4.75
N PHE A 177 17.52 6.58 -5.69
CA PHE A 177 17.32 5.17 -5.39
C PHE A 177 18.47 4.52 -4.62
N LYS A 178 19.72 4.97 -4.82
CA LYS A 178 20.90 4.37 -4.16
C LYS A 178 20.89 4.60 -2.66
N ASP A 179 20.36 5.73 -2.21
CA ASP A 179 20.37 6.15 -0.81
C ASP A 179 19.19 5.58 -0.02
N LEU A 180 18.21 4.98 -0.71
CA LEU A 180 17.02 4.42 -0.07
C LEU A 180 17.34 3.20 0.83
N PRO A 181 16.57 3.01 1.92
CA PRO A 181 16.54 1.76 2.68
C PRO A 181 16.22 0.54 1.80
N THR A 182 16.55 -0.66 2.27
CA THR A 182 16.45 -1.87 1.42
C THR A 182 15.00 -2.27 1.18
N GLY A 183 14.13 -2.15 2.19
CA GLY A 183 12.69 -2.35 2.09
C GLY A 183 12.06 -1.37 1.10
N GLU A 184 12.39 -0.07 1.19
CA GLU A 184 11.91 0.93 0.23
C GLU A 184 12.36 0.63 -1.20
N LYS A 185 13.62 0.20 -1.40
CA LYS A 185 14.10 -0.28 -2.71
C LYS A 185 13.26 -1.43 -3.24
N ARG A 186 12.88 -2.38 -2.38
CA ARG A 186 12.02 -3.52 -2.77
C ARG A 186 10.63 -3.07 -3.19
N ILE A 187 10.08 -2.07 -2.52
CA ILE A 187 8.77 -1.49 -2.87
C ILE A 187 8.84 -0.86 -4.27
N TYR A 188 9.84 -0.02 -4.54
CA TYR A 188 10.02 0.56 -5.89
C TYR A 188 10.21 -0.51 -6.96
N GLN A 189 11.02 -1.54 -6.70
CA GLN A 189 11.24 -2.63 -7.65
C GLN A 189 9.97 -3.43 -7.92
N PHE A 190 9.15 -3.65 -6.89
CA PHE A 190 7.87 -4.32 -7.01
C PHE A 190 6.86 -3.50 -7.82
N PHE A 191 6.71 -2.21 -7.54
CA PHE A 191 5.84 -1.34 -8.34
C PHE A 191 6.36 -1.13 -9.76
N ALA A 192 7.68 -1.10 -9.98
CA ALA A 192 8.23 -1.10 -11.33
C ALA A 192 7.84 -2.37 -12.09
N TYR A 193 7.93 -3.53 -11.43
CA TYR A 193 7.47 -4.80 -11.99
C TYR A 193 5.97 -4.84 -12.30
N ILE A 194 5.13 -4.18 -11.48
CA ILE A 194 3.69 -4.10 -11.73
C ILE A 194 3.37 -3.13 -12.87
N ILE A 195 3.93 -1.93 -12.84
CA ILE A 195 3.48 -0.81 -13.67
C ILE A 195 4.17 -0.83 -15.04
N PHE A 196 5.45 -1.21 -15.08
CA PHE A 196 6.33 -1.15 -16.25
C PHE A 196 6.81 -2.54 -16.69
N ASN A 197 6.00 -3.57 -16.47
CA ASN A 197 6.38 -4.93 -16.79
C ASN A 197 6.73 -5.07 -18.29
N LYS A 198 7.97 -5.49 -18.58
CA LYS A 198 8.46 -5.67 -19.96
C LYS A 198 7.68 -6.70 -20.78
N GLU A 199 6.93 -7.59 -20.14
CA GLU A 199 6.11 -8.61 -20.79
C GLU A 199 4.75 -8.07 -21.25
N TYR A 200 4.41 -6.83 -20.88
CA TYR A 200 3.17 -6.22 -21.32
C TYR A 200 3.21 -5.84 -22.80
N ASN A 201 2.12 -6.14 -23.49
CA ASN A 201 1.86 -5.70 -24.86
C ASN A 201 1.55 -4.20 -24.91
N ILE A 202 0.94 -3.66 -23.85
CA ILE A 202 0.69 -2.23 -23.69
C ILE A 202 1.47 -1.75 -22.47
N ASN A 203 2.32 -0.76 -22.66
CA ASN A 203 3.20 -0.23 -21.62
C ASN A 203 2.87 1.23 -21.31
N LEU A 204 2.91 1.59 -20.03
CA LEU A 204 2.91 2.98 -19.59
C LEU A 204 4.31 3.57 -19.78
N ASN A 205 4.46 4.49 -20.74
CA ASN A 205 5.66 5.28 -20.96
C ASN A 205 5.27 6.60 -21.62
N GLU A 206 6.24 7.50 -21.81
CA GLU A 206 5.96 8.83 -22.38
C GLU A 206 5.27 8.77 -23.74
N ASN A 207 5.64 7.84 -24.61
CA ASN A 207 5.11 7.72 -25.97
C ASN A 207 3.66 7.20 -25.97
N ASN A 208 3.32 6.34 -25.00
CA ASN A 208 2.01 5.72 -24.90
C ASN A 208 1.03 6.47 -23.99
N LYS A 209 1.51 7.39 -23.13
CA LYS A 209 0.68 8.11 -22.14
C LYS A 209 -0.52 8.81 -22.79
N GLU A 210 -0.30 9.53 -23.89
CA GLU A 210 -1.38 10.21 -24.62
C GLU A 210 -2.41 9.23 -25.19
N LYS A 211 -1.96 8.06 -25.64
CA LYS A 211 -2.85 7.03 -26.18
C LYS A 211 -3.67 6.38 -25.06
N LEU A 212 -3.04 6.07 -23.93
CA LEU A 212 -3.72 5.58 -22.72
C LEU A 212 -4.78 6.58 -22.22
N LYS A 213 -4.49 7.89 -22.33
CA LYS A 213 -5.42 8.97 -21.96
C LYS A 213 -6.63 9.06 -22.89
N LYS A 214 -6.45 8.88 -24.20
CA LYS A 214 -7.51 9.11 -25.22
C LYS A 214 -8.32 7.87 -25.56
N GLU A 215 -7.75 6.68 -25.44
CA GLU A 215 -8.39 5.43 -25.86
C GLU A 215 -8.72 4.55 -24.65
N SER A 216 -9.96 4.61 -24.17
CA SER A 216 -10.41 3.84 -23.00
C SER A 216 -10.14 2.33 -23.13
N LYS A 217 -10.38 1.75 -24.32
CA LYS A 217 -10.07 0.34 -24.59
C LYS A 217 -8.58 0.02 -24.46
N TYR A 218 -7.70 0.96 -24.83
CA TYR A 218 -6.26 0.81 -24.69
C TYR A 218 -5.85 0.84 -23.22
N TYR A 219 -6.44 1.75 -22.43
CA TYR A 219 -6.28 1.79 -20.98
C TYR A 219 -6.76 0.51 -20.28
N PHE A 220 -7.98 0.05 -20.58
CA PHE A 220 -8.52 -1.15 -19.94
C PHE A 220 -7.65 -2.38 -20.21
N LYS A 221 -7.15 -2.55 -21.43
CA LYS A 221 -6.21 -3.63 -21.75
C LYS A 221 -4.88 -3.47 -21.01
N TYR A 222 -4.39 -2.24 -20.81
CA TYR A 222 -3.21 -2.01 -19.99
C TYR A 222 -3.44 -2.49 -18.56
N PHE A 223 -4.52 -2.04 -17.93
CA PHE A 223 -4.85 -2.37 -16.54
C PHE A 223 -5.21 -3.85 -16.35
N GLU A 224 -5.84 -4.49 -17.33
CA GLU A 224 -6.12 -5.92 -17.32
C GLU A 224 -4.82 -6.75 -17.20
N GLN A 225 -3.72 -6.33 -17.83
CA GLN A 225 -2.43 -7.01 -17.70
C GLN A 225 -1.89 -6.93 -16.27
N ILE A 226 -2.12 -5.81 -15.56
CA ILE A 226 -1.76 -5.66 -14.14
C ILE A 226 -2.57 -6.63 -13.28
N GLN A 227 -3.89 -6.70 -13.51
CA GLN A 227 -4.76 -7.63 -12.79
C GLN A 227 -4.33 -9.08 -13.03
N GLN A 228 -4.06 -9.46 -14.27
CA GLN A 228 -3.57 -10.79 -14.65
C GLN A 228 -2.19 -11.10 -14.07
N LEU A 229 -1.35 -10.10 -13.85
CA LEU A 229 -0.04 -10.28 -13.21
C LEU A 229 -0.19 -10.62 -11.73
N LEU A 230 -1.13 -9.96 -11.03
CA LEU A 230 -1.27 -10.00 -9.58
C LEU A 230 -2.25 -11.06 -9.06
N ILE A 231 -3.32 -11.35 -9.80
CA ILE A 231 -4.44 -12.22 -9.37
C ILE A 231 -4.35 -13.60 -10.05
N LYS A 232 -3.16 -14.20 -10.09
CA LYS A 232 -2.96 -15.56 -10.61
C LYS A 232 -3.32 -16.64 -9.60
#